data_AF-A0A812STX7-F1
#
_entry.id   AF-A0A812STX7-F1
#
_cell.length_a   1.000
_cell.length_b   1.000
_cell.length_c   1.000
_cell.angle_alpha   90.00
_cell.angle_beta   90.00
_cell.angle_gamma   90.00
#
_symmetry.space_group_name_H-M   'P 1'
#
loop_
_entity.id
_entity.type
_entity.pdbx_description
1 polymer ?
#
loop_
_entity_poly.entity_id
_entity_poly.type
_entity_poly.pdbx_seq_one_letter_code
_entity_poly.pdbx_strand_id
1 'polypeptide(L)'
;FEECAELTDSAGLKSLFIAIADERRGLDAELERQIEWNEGHEEEDGSYLAAMHRAWIKVRDAMSGKHDDAYILSEAERGEDAIKEAYEDALKETTGSPIHSLLADQYLQVKDAHDRVRDLRDAAKA
;
A
#
# COMPACT_ATOMS: atom_id res chain seq x y z
N PHE A 1 7.10 2.58 -5.01
CA PHE A 1 6.50 2.92 -6.31
C PHE A 1 7.21 4.01 -7.07
N GLU A 2 7.59 5.14 -6.46
CA GLU A 2 8.41 6.16 -7.17
C GLU A 2 9.73 5.57 -7.69
N GLU A 3 10.42 4.79 -6.87
CA GLU A 3 11.62 4.05 -7.30
C GLU A 3 11.33 3.09 -8.47
N CYS A 4 10.21 2.35 -8.45
CA CYS A 4 9.79 1.51 -9.58
C CYS A 4 9.54 2.32 -10.86
N ALA A 5 9.02 3.55 -10.74
CA ALA A 5 8.79 4.46 -11.86
C ALA A 5 10.10 5.01 -12.47
N GLU A 6 11.17 5.09 -11.69
CA GLU A 6 12.50 5.47 -12.18
C GLU A 6 13.25 4.31 -12.85
N LEU A 7 12.88 3.07 -12.51
CA LEU A 7 13.57 1.86 -12.96
C LEU A 7 13.04 1.28 -14.28
N THR A 8 11.83 1.67 -14.72
CA THR A 8 11.24 1.19 -15.98
C THR A 8 11.41 2.21 -17.11
N ASP A 9 11.75 1.71 -18.30
CA ASP A 9 11.79 2.49 -19.54
C ASP A 9 10.40 2.58 -20.22
N SER A 10 9.43 1.78 -19.77
CA SER A 10 8.06 1.80 -20.28
C SER A 10 7.31 3.02 -19.76
N ALA A 11 6.95 3.93 -20.67
CA ALA A 11 6.15 5.12 -20.33
C ALA A 11 4.82 4.75 -19.64
N GLY A 12 4.20 3.63 -20.04
CA GLY A 12 2.97 3.14 -19.44
C GLY A 12 3.16 2.67 -17.99
N LEU A 13 4.20 1.87 -17.73
CA LEU A 13 4.52 1.40 -16.38
C LEU A 13 4.93 2.56 -15.47
N LYS A 14 5.70 3.51 -15.99
CA LYS A 14 6.08 4.72 -15.27
C LYS A 14 4.86 5.53 -14.84
N SER A 15 3.91 5.78 -15.74
CA SER A 15 2.67 6.48 -15.41
C SER A 15 1.84 5.73 -14.36
N LEU A 16 1.75 4.41 -14.45
CA LEU A 16 1.05 3.59 -13.47
C LEU A 16 1.71 3.69 -12.09
N PHE A 17 3.03 3.49 -12.00
CA PHE A 17 3.73 3.53 -10.73
C PHE A 17 3.66 4.91 -10.07
N ILE A 18 3.68 5.99 -10.85
CA ILE A 18 3.43 7.35 -10.33
C ILE A 18 2.00 7.47 -9.78
N ALA A 19 1.00 6.98 -10.51
CA ALA A 19 -0.39 7.02 -10.06
C ALA A 19 -0.59 6.23 -8.76
N ILE A 20 0.01 5.04 -8.64
CA ILE A 20 -0.04 4.25 -7.41
C ILE A 20 0.70 5.00 -6.28
N ALA A 21 1.84 5.63 -6.54
CA ALA A 21 2.55 6.43 -5.53
C ALA A 21 1.71 7.61 -5.02
N ASP A 22 0.99 8.30 -5.91
CA ASP A 22 0.05 9.37 -5.54
C ASP A 22 -1.11 8.84 -4.71
N GLU A 23 -1.67 7.69 -5.08
CA GLU A 23 -2.73 7.02 -4.31
C GLU A 23 -2.24 6.71 -2.89
N ARG A 24 -1.05 6.08 -2.76
CA ARG A 24 -0.47 5.73 -1.45
C ARG A 24 -0.25 6.96 -0.57
N ARG A 25 0.28 8.05 -1.13
CA ARG A 25 0.38 9.34 -0.41
C ARG A 25 -0.96 9.84 0.11
N GLY A 26 -2.03 9.68 -0.68
CA GLY A 26 -3.38 10.07 -0.28
C GLY A 26 -3.88 9.26 0.92
N LEU A 27 -3.70 7.94 0.87
CA LEU A 27 -4.08 7.02 1.95
C LEU A 27 -3.29 7.31 3.23
N ASP A 28 -1.97 7.49 3.12
CA ASP A 28 -1.08 7.81 4.24
C ASP A 28 -1.51 9.11 4.93
N ALA A 29 -1.73 10.17 4.15
CA ALA A 29 -2.16 11.46 4.69
C ALA A 29 -3.52 11.39 5.38
N GLU A 30 -4.40 10.48 4.95
CA GLU A 30 -5.69 10.27 5.60
C GLU A 30 -5.57 9.50 6.91
N LEU A 31 -4.69 8.49 6.96
CA LEU A 31 -4.37 7.78 8.20
C LEU A 31 -3.69 8.70 9.21
N GLU A 32 -2.70 9.51 8.80
CA GLU A 32 -2.04 10.49 9.66
C GLU A 32 -3.03 11.46 10.30
N ARG A 33 -3.99 12.00 9.53
CA ARG A 33 -5.03 12.88 10.10
C ARG A 33 -5.88 12.19 11.16
N GLN A 34 -6.15 10.91 11.02
CA GLN A 34 -6.92 10.15 12.02
C GLN A 34 -6.11 9.86 13.28
N ILE A 35 -4.81 9.59 13.12
CA ILE A 35 -3.89 9.47 14.26
C ILE A 35 -3.85 10.79 15.04
N GLU A 36 -3.59 11.91 14.35
CA GLU A 36 -3.49 13.23 15.01
C GLU A 36 -4.79 13.61 15.73
N TRP A 37 -5.95 13.29 15.13
CA TRP A 37 -7.26 13.50 15.75
C TRP A 37 -7.43 12.68 17.03
N ASN A 38 -7.00 11.42 17.04
CA ASN A 38 -7.08 10.54 18.20
C ASN A 38 -6.02 10.85 19.27
N GLU A 39 -4.80 11.29 18.91
CA GLU A 39 -3.78 11.72 19.88
C GLU A 39 -4.20 12.98 20.66
N GLY A 40 -5.06 13.82 20.08
CA GLY A 40 -5.71 14.94 20.77
C GLY A 40 -6.84 14.54 21.72
N HIS A 41 -7.27 13.28 21.70
CA HIS A 41 -8.35 12.71 22.49
C HIS A 41 -7.86 11.40 23.14
N GLU A 42 -7.09 11.52 24.25
CA GLU A 42 -6.48 10.42 25.02
C GLU A 42 -7.47 9.31 25.45
N GLU A 43 -7.97 8.43 24.59
CA GLU A 43 -8.52 7.12 25.03
C GLU A 43 -8.28 6.03 23.95
N GLU A 44 -7.45 5.04 24.33
CA GLU A 44 -7.53 3.60 23.98
C GLU A 44 -6.69 2.94 22.87
N ASP A 45 -5.68 3.53 22.22
CA ASP A 45 -5.40 3.02 20.86
C ASP A 45 -3.94 2.80 20.39
N GLY A 46 -3.00 2.60 21.31
CA GLY A 46 -1.58 2.37 20.96
C GLY A 46 -1.28 1.06 20.18
N SER A 47 -2.16 0.06 20.21
CA SER A 47 -1.92 -1.27 19.63
C SER A 47 -2.07 -1.30 18.10
N TYR A 48 -3.13 -0.71 17.56
CA TYR A 48 -3.33 -0.65 16.10
C TYR A 48 -2.38 0.34 15.44
N LEU A 49 -2.03 1.43 16.14
CA LEU A 49 -1.07 2.42 15.67
C LEU A 49 0.30 1.76 15.44
N ALA A 50 0.69 0.88 16.37
CA ALA A 50 1.86 0.05 16.23
C ALA A 50 1.71 -1.02 15.13
N ALA A 51 0.52 -1.56 14.89
CA ALA A 51 0.25 -2.51 13.80
C ALA A 51 0.39 -1.86 12.42
N MET A 52 -0.16 -0.66 12.25
CA MET A 52 -0.05 0.16 11.06
C MET A 52 1.39 0.59 10.80
N HIS A 53 2.14 0.99 11.82
CA HIS A 53 3.55 1.32 11.69
C HIS A 53 4.40 0.10 11.28
N ARG A 54 4.05 -1.11 11.75
CA ARG A 54 4.72 -2.36 11.33
C ARG A 54 4.38 -2.72 9.88
N ALA A 55 3.13 -2.52 9.47
CA ALA A 55 2.71 -2.68 8.08
C ALA A 55 3.53 -1.77 7.15
N TRP A 56 3.62 -0.48 7.49
CA TRP A 56 4.40 0.51 6.75
C TRP A 56 5.87 0.11 6.56
N ILE A 57 6.54 -0.38 7.61
CA ILE A 57 7.95 -0.82 7.53
C ILE A 57 8.12 -2.01 6.58
N LYS A 58 7.23 -3.01 6.64
CA LYS A 58 7.29 -4.19 5.74
C LYS A 58 7.20 -3.80 4.27
N VAL A 59 6.39 -2.79 3.96
CA VAL A 59 6.20 -2.27 2.60
C VAL A 59 7.46 -1.59 2.08
N ARG A 60 8.11 -0.78 2.92
CA ARG A 60 9.36 -0.08 2.57
C ARG A 60 10.51 -1.05 2.29
N ASP A 61 10.62 -2.12 3.07
CA ASP A 61 11.75 -3.06 2.97
C ASP A 61 11.62 -4.04 1.77
N ALA A 62 10.46 -4.07 1.09
CA ALA A 62 10.22 -4.94 -0.07
C ALA A 62 10.86 -4.44 -1.39
N MET A 63 11.27 -3.17 -1.48
CA MET A 63 11.81 -2.56 -2.69
C MET A 63 13.35 -2.53 -2.64
N SER A 64 14.02 -3.51 -3.26
CA SER A 64 15.44 -3.38 -3.63
C SER A 64 15.82 -4.31 -4.79
N GLY A 65 16.42 -3.77 -5.86
CA GLY A 65 17.03 -4.55 -6.95
C GLY A 65 16.79 -3.98 -8.36
N LYS A 66 17.83 -4.01 -9.22
CA LYS A 66 17.75 -3.70 -10.66
C LYS A 66 17.46 -4.99 -11.45
N HIS A 67 16.50 -5.03 -12.40
CA HIS A 67 16.39 -5.91 -13.59
C HIS A 67 15.09 -5.59 -14.40
N ASP A 68 14.81 -6.29 -15.52
CA ASP A 68 13.81 -5.93 -16.55
C ASP A 68 12.36 -5.72 -16.04
N ASP A 69 11.50 -5.11 -16.88
CA ASP A 69 10.10 -4.77 -16.56
C ASP A 69 9.30 -5.90 -15.86
N ALA A 70 9.51 -7.17 -16.22
CA ALA A 70 8.86 -8.32 -15.58
C ALA A 70 9.33 -8.53 -14.12
N TYR A 71 10.59 -8.23 -13.81
CA TYR A 71 11.13 -8.26 -12.45
C TYR A 71 10.58 -7.09 -11.62
N ILE A 72 10.54 -5.89 -12.18
CA ILE A 72 9.99 -4.69 -11.51
C ILE A 72 8.52 -4.91 -11.16
N LEU A 73 7.74 -5.47 -12.10
CA LEU A 73 6.34 -5.82 -11.87
C LEU A 73 6.17 -6.90 -10.78
N SER A 74 7.07 -7.89 -10.74
CA SER A 74 7.03 -8.94 -9.72
C SER A 74 7.35 -8.42 -8.30
N GLU A 75 8.31 -7.50 -8.16
CA GLU A 75 8.62 -6.87 -6.86
C GLU A 75 7.54 -5.87 -6.46
N ALA A 76 6.98 -5.12 -7.42
CA ALA A 76 5.85 -4.23 -7.18
C ALA A 76 4.61 -4.98 -6.66
N GLU A 77 4.28 -6.12 -7.26
CA GLU A 77 3.19 -6.97 -6.79
C GLU A 77 3.47 -7.56 -5.41
N ARG A 78 4.70 -8.01 -5.15
CA ARG A 78 5.07 -8.50 -3.81
C ARG A 78 4.89 -7.42 -2.75
N GLY A 79 5.21 -6.17 -3.08
CA GLY A 79 4.94 -5.00 -2.24
C GLY A 79 3.44 -4.81 -1.99
N GLU A 80 2.63 -4.85 -3.05
CA GLU A 80 1.17 -4.69 -2.95
C GLU A 80 0.49 -5.84 -2.20
N ASP A 81 0.96 -7.08 -2.32
CA ASP A 81 0.49 -8.21 -1.53
C ASP A 81 0.74 -7.98 -0.04
N ALA A 82 1.92 -7.48 0.33
CA ALA A 82 2.24 -7.16 1.72
C ALA A 82 1.36 -6.02 2.28
N ILE A 83 1.06 -5.00 1.46
CA ILE A 83 0.12 -3.92 1.83
C ILE A 83 -1.28 -4.52 2.03
N LYS A 84 -1.76 -5.34 1.09
CA LYS A 84 -3.08 -5.97 1.16
C LYS A 84 -3.23 -6.81 2.44
N GLU A 85 -2.27 -7.66 2.74
CA GLU A 85 -2.26 -8.48 3.97
C GLU A 85 -2.30 -7.61 5.23
N ALA A 86 -1.56 -6.50 5.26
CA ALA A 86 -1.59 -5.58 6.37
C ALA A 86 -2.96 -4.93 6.61
N TYR A 87 -3.66 -4.53 5.54
CA TYR A 87 -5.03 -4.03 5.66
C TYR A 87 -6.00 -5.12 6.11
N GLU A 88 -5.85 -6.35 5.62
CA GLU A 88 -6.68 -7.48 6.06
C GLU A 88 -6.52 -7.75 7.57
N ASP A 89 -5.31 -7.66 8.09
CA ASP A 89 -5.05 -7.80 9.52
C ASP A 89 -5.58 -6.62 10.33
N ALA A 90 -5.36 -5.38 9.86
CA ALA A 90 -5.88 -4.18 10.50
C ALA A 90 -7.42 -4.19 10.55
N LEU A 91 -8.09 -4.65 9.50
CA LEU A 91 -9.55 -4.80 9.46
C LEU A 91 -10.08 -5.79 10.49
N LYS A 92 -9.37 -6.91 10.71
CA LYS A 92 -9.74 -7.88 11.76
C LYS A 92 -9.63 -7.23 13.13
N GLU A 93 -8.53 -6.53 13.40
CA GLU A 93 -8.25 -5.90 14.70
C GLU A 93 -9.18 -4.72 15.01
N THR A 94 -9.62 -3.98 13.98
CA THR A 94 -10.44 -2.77 14.14
C THR A 94 -11.93 -3.02 14.07
N THR A 95 -12.40 -4.27 14.04
CA THR A 95 -13.83 -4.58 13.93
C THR A 95 -14.64 -3.89 15.03
N GLY A 96 -15.56 -3.01 14.62
CA GLY A 96 -16.42 -2.25 15.54
C GLY A 96 -15.85 -0.92 16.02
N SER A 97 -14.61 -0.58 15.64
CA SER A 97 -14.05 0.75 15.91
C SER A 97 -14.47 1.77 14.83
N PRO A 98 -14.44 3.09 15.16
CA PRO A 98 -14.75 4.13 14.18
C PRO A 98 -13.85 4.12 12.93
N ILE A 99 -12.61 3.66 13.07
CA ILE A 99 -11.62 3.65 11.97
C ILE A 99 -11.83 2.49 10.98
N HIS A 100 -12.61 1.47 11.35
CA HIS A 100 -12.82 0.28 10.53
C HIS A 100 -13.34 0.60 9.13
N SER A 101 -14.31 1.52 9.04
CA SER A 101 -14.91 1.93 7.77
C SER A 101 -13.89 2.57 6.83
N LEU A 102 -13.04 3.46 7.37
CA LEU A 102 -11.95 4.07 6.62
C LEU A 102 -10.98 3.01 6.09
N LEU A 103 -10.51 2.11 6.96
CA LEU A 103 -9.59 1.05 6.57
C LEU A 103 -10.19 0.14 5.50
N ALA A 104 -11.51 -0.08 5.52
CA ALA A 104 -12.20 -0.91 4.53
C ALA A 104 -12.24 -0.22 3.16
N ASP A 105 -12.52 1.08 3.13
CA ASP A 105 -12.53 1.87 1.89
C ASP A 105 -11.13 1.98 1.28
N GLN A 106 -10.11 2.18 2.11
CA GLN A 106 -8.71 2.18 1.67
C GLN A 106 -8.25 0.79 1.19
N TYR A 107 -8.66 -0.29 1.86
CA TYR A 107 -8.38 -1.66 1.42
C TYR A 107 -8.90 -1.94 0.00
N LEU A 108 -10.08 -1.43 -0.35
CA LEU A 108 -10.63 -1.59 -1.71
C LEU A 108 -9.75 -0.90 -2.77
N GLN A 109 -9.19 0.27 -2.46
CA GLN A 109 -8.27 0.99 -3.36
C GLN A 109 -6.95 0.22 -3.52
N VAL A 110 -6.38 -0.24 -2.41
CA VAL A 110 -5.19 -1.11 -2.41
C VAL A 110 -5.40 -2.36 -3.26
N LYS A 111 -6.55 -3.01 -3.11
CA LYS A 111 -6.87 -4.23 -3.86
C LYS A 111 -6.98 -3.98 -5.37
N ASP A 112 -7.59 -2.88 -5.78
CA ASP A 112 -7.69 -2.50 -7.20
C ASP A 112 -6.30 -2.21 -7.81
N ALA A 113 -5.44 -1.50 -7.09
CA ALA A 113 -4.05 -1.27 -7.51
C ALA A 113 -3.25 -2.58 -7.60
N HIS A 114 -3.36 -3.45 -6.61
CA HIS A 114 -2.76 -4.79 -6.61
C HIS A 114 -3.18 -5.60 -7.84
N ASP A 115 -4.50 -5.68 -8.12
CA ASP A 115 -5.03 -6.46 -9.24
C ASP A 115 -4.51 -5.91 -10.59
N ARG A 116 -4.38 -4.59 -10.74
CA ARG A 116 -3.78 -3.96 -11.93
C ARG A 116 -2.32 -4.35 -12.13
N VAL A 117 -1.51 -4.33 -11.06
CA VAL A 117 -0.09 -4.71 -11.12
C VAL A 117 0.05 -6.20 -11.47
N ARG A 118 -0.76 -7.06 -10.84
CA ARG A 118 -0.82 -8.50 -11.13
C ARG A 118 -1.14 -8.78 -12.60
N ASP A 119 -2.17 -8.14 -13.13
CA ASP A 119 -2.62 -8.38 -14.52
C ASP A 119 -1.55 -7.93 -15.53
N LEU A 120 -0.84 -6.83 -15.26
CA LEU A 120 0.28 -6.38 -16.10
C LEU A 120 1.50 -7.31 -16.00
N ARG A 121 1.79 -7.82 -14.80
CA ARG A 121 2.84 -8.82 -14.55
C ARG A 121 2.55 -10.10 -15.32
N ASP A 122 1.30 -10.55 -15.33
CA ASP A 122 0.86 -11.73 -16.08
C ASP A 122 0.96 -11.51 -17.60
N ALA A 123 0.58 -10.32 -18.09
CA ALA A 123 0.71 -9.95 -19.50
C ALA A 123 2.18 -9.84 -19.97
N ALA A 124 3.10 -9.38 -19.11
CA ALA A 124 4.53 -9.28 -19.42
C ALA A 124 5.24 -10.64 -19.46
N LYS A 125 4.65 -11.69 -18.88
CA LYS A 125 5.17 -13.07 -18.90
C LYS A 125 4.68 -13.90 -20.09
N ALA A 126 3.66 -13.43 -20.82
CA ALA A 126 3.03 -14.11 -21.96
C ALA A 126 3.75 -13.82 -23.28
#